data_AF-A0A3A0CPP9-F1
#
_entry.id   AF-A0A3A0CPP9-F1
#
_cell.length_a   1.000
_cell.length_b   1.000
_cell.length_c   1.000
_cell.angle_alpha   90.00
_cell.angle_beta   90.00
_cell.angle_gamma   90.00
#
_symmetry.space_group_name_H-M   'P 1'
#
loop_
_entity.id
_entity.type
_entity.pdbx_description
1 polymer ?
#
loop_
_entity_poly.entity_id
_entity_poly.type
_entity_poly.pdbx_seq_one_letter_code
_entity_poly.pdbx_strand_id
1 'polypeptide(L)'
;MNRAIQQEFVWPDDTPAPEGAVTTSALHEPATVKTVSDTATLASLKVPEVDPLPIARPLQNAVDQGVFGVTTDGPINPDENEVRAMTEEHGRELVSRLADLQVVEDSLRTGEDPQTGRTPKSPEASRKLREHLDAELPRLKAAYAAALEAFARGFGDSAASALDAWARKTVADCTIEPKDRYDPGHPWHYLLQGDNAQPIPIELIEPDLALGQFIERDLPKNPAKRREKLRALLAEEEQRVTEDKRRYQEIVEKGAEALSRYDREIAHTSDEMARATALSLKFNHLRYGLGRIAWMRKQLGVGDALLPTQH
;
A
#
# COMPACT_ATOMS: atom_id res chain seq x y z
N MET A 1 30.53 27.79 5.26
CA MET A 1 31.40 26.59 5.27
C MET A 1 30.51 25.40 5.61
N ASN A 2 30.01 24.67 4.60
CA ASN A 2 29.22 23.45 4.81
C ASN A 2 30.18 22.33 5.24
N ARG A 3 30.16 21.94 6.51
CA ARG A 3 30.75 20.68 6.94
C ARG A 3 29.80 19.58 6.48
N ALA A 4 30.06 19.00 5.31
CA ALA A 4 29.49 17.70 4.96
C ALA A 4 30.15 16.67 5.89
N ILE A 5 29.51 16.39 7.03
CA ILE A 5 29.87 15.25 7.87
C ILE A 5 29.24 14.05 7.17
N GLN A 6 30.03 13.33 6.35
CA GLN A 6 29.70 11.96 6.00
C GLN A 6 29.89 11.15 7.28
N GLN A 7 28.81 10.96 8.05
CA GLN A 7 28.78 9.91 9.06
C GLN A 7 28.65 8.58 8.33
N GLU A 8 29.72 7.77 8.35
CA GLU A 8 29.59 6.35 8.08
C GLU A 8 28.81 5.75 9.26
N PHE A 9 27.52 5.51 9.04
CA PHE A 9 26.71 4.76 9.98
C PHE A 9 27.20 3.32 9.97
N VAL A 10 27.97 2.94 10.98
CA VAL A 10 28.41 1.55 11.17
C VAL A 10 27.26 0.80 11.84
N TRP A 11 26.48 0.11 11.02
CA TRP A 11 25.49 -0.84 11.51
C TRP A 11 26.20 -1.97 12.27
N PRO A 12 25.56 -2.54 13.32
CA PRO A 12 26.09 -3.74 13.95
C PRO A 12 26.07 -4.87 12.92
N ASP A 13 27.23 -5.11 12.30
CA ASP A 13 27.47 -6.34 11.53
C ASP A 13 27.13 -7.54 12.41
N ASP A 14 26.54 -8.56 11.79
CA ASP A 14 26.24 -9.88 12.36
C ASP A 14 27.39 -10.34 13.26
N THR A 15 27.31 -10.00 14.54
CA THR A 15 28.39 -10.26 15.47
C THR A 15 28.25 -11.73 15.83
N PRO A 16 29.19 -12.61 15.44
CA PRO A 16 29.05 -14.02 15.75
C PRO A 16 29.04 -14.19 17.27
N ALA A 17 28.12 -15.03 17.74
CA ALA A 17 28.02 -15.43 19.15
C ALA A 17 29.39 -15.90 19.68
N PRO A 18 29.71 -15.66 20.96
CA PRO A 18 31.01 -16.00 21.53
C PRO A 18 31.31 -17.50 21.40
N GLU A 19 32.39 -17.80 20.67
CA GLU A 19 32.86 -19.15 20.35
C GLU A 19 33.34 -19.91 21.58
N GLY A 20 32.70 -21.06 21.84
CA GLY A 20 33.22 -22.12 22.70
C GLY A 20 33.82 -23.25 21.84
N ALA A 21 35.15 -23.24 21.71
CA ALA A 21 36.09 -24.37 21.62
C ALA A 21 35.72 -25.67 20.83
N VAL A 22 36.47 -25.86 19.71
CA VAL A 22 37.01 -27.12 19.11
C VAL A 22 36.01 -28.05 18.40
N THR A 23 36.12 -28.28 17.07
CA THR A 23 37.08 -29.25 16.47
C THR A 23 37.29 -28.97 14.99
N THR A 24 38.56 -28.92 14.58
CA THR A 24 39.03 -28.84 13.19
C THR A 24 38.51 -30.00 12.35
N SER A 25 37.65 -29.71 11.37
CA SER A 25 37.33 -30.61 10.27
C SER A 25 37.49 -29.87 8.93
N ALA A 26 37.98 -30.61 7.94
CA ALA A 26 38.64 -30.11 6.76
C ALA A 26 37.77 -29.20 5.87
N LEU A 27 38.43 -28.14 5.39
CA LEU A 27 38.04 -27.14 4.41
C LEU A 27 37.19 -27.68 3.25
N HIS A 28 35.91 -27.33 3.26
CA HIS A 28 35.21 -26.90 2.05
C HIS A 28 35.08 -25.39 2.13
N GLU A 29 35.69 -24.67 1.18
CA GLU A 29 35.46 -23.25 1.01
C GLU A 29 33.94 -23.03 0.84
N PRO A 30 33.28 -22.25 1.71
CA PRO A 30 31.88 -21.91 1.49
C PRO A 30 31.83 -21.14 0.18
N ALA A 31 31.07 -21.69 -0.79
CA ALA A 31 30.76 -20.98 -2.01
C ALA A 31 30.18 -19.61 -1.61
N THR A 32 30.83 -18.54 -2.05
CA THR A 32 30.37 -17.17 -1.83
C THR A 32 28.97 -17.06 -2.42
N VAL A 33 27.94 -17.15 -1.58
CA VAL A 33 26.56 -16.94 -1.97
C VAL A 33 26.50 -15.48 -2.40
N LYS A 34 26.35 -15.24 -3.71
CA LYS A 34 26.05 -13.92 -4.23
C LYS A 34 24.69 -13.53 -3.65
N THR A 35 24.70 -12.73 -2.59
CA THR A 35 23.51 -12.04 -2.10
C THR A 35 22.90 -11.28 -3.27
N VAL A 36 21.60 -11.45 -3.47
CA VAL A 36 20.78 -10.92 -4.59
C VAL A 36 20.63 -9.39 -4.53
N SER A 37 21.55 -8.69 -3.88
CA SER A 37 21.61 -7.23 -3.87
C SER A 37 22.32 -6.74 -5.14
N ASP A 38 21.80 -7.12 -6.32
CA ASP A 38 21.98 -6.26 -7.49
C ASP A 38 21.08 -5.03 -7.25
N THR A 39 21.66 -4.08 -6.51
CA THR A 39 21.14 -2.75 -6.15
C THR A 39 20.62 -1.93 -7.35
N ALA A 40 20.91 -2.37 -8.58
CA ALA A 40 20.51 -1.73 -9.82
C ALA A 40 18.99 -1.68 -10.04
N THR A 41 18.23 -2.69 -9.57
CA THR A 41 16.77 -2.71 -9.81
C THR A 41 16.03 -1.81 -8.82
N LEU A 42 16.46 -1.75 -7.57
CA LEU A 42 15.85 -0.92 -6.52
C LEU A 42 16.19 0.57 -6.66
N ALA A 43 17.40 0.93 -7.09
CA ALA A 43 17.76 2.31 -7.41
C ALA A 43 16.92 2.91 -8.56
N SER A 44 16.29 2.04 -9.36
CA SER A 44 15.37 2.43 -10.43
C SER A 44 13.91 2.55 -10.00
N LEU A 45 13.55 2.07 -8.79
CA LEU A 45 12.22 2.28 -8.24
C LEU A 45 12.09 3.76 -7.87
N LYS A 46 11.43 4.52 -8.75
CA LYS A 46 10.93 5.84 -8.40
C LYS A 46 9.89 5.63 -7.31
N VAL A 47 10.24 5.99 -6.08
CA VAL A 47 9.28 6.12 -4.99
C VAL A 47 8.19 7.06 -5.50
N PRO A 48 6.94 6.59 -5.68
CA PRO A 48 5.87 7.45 -6.15
C PRO A 48 5.72 8.60 -5.15
N GLU A 49 5.47 9.83 -5.63
CA GLU A 49 5.31 11.06 -4.81
C GLU A 49 4.09 11.03 -3.85
N VAL A 50 3.50 9.85 -3.61
CA VAL A 50 2.09 9.69 -3.32
C VAL A 50 1.77 9.75 -1.82
N ASP A 51 2.76 9.83 -0.93
CA ASP A 51 2.56 10.27 0.46
C ASP A 51 3.83 10.92 1.04
N PRO A 52 3.70 12.01 1.81
CA PRO A 52 4.83 12.59 2.52
C PRO A 52 5.37 11.59 3.56
N LEU A 53 6.68 11.45 3.60
CA LEU A 53 7.38 10.64 4.59
C LEU A 53 7.05 11.12 6.02
N PRO A 54 6.78 10.22 6.98
CA PRO A 54 6.44 10.61 8.36
C PRO A 54 7.69 11.04 9.14
N ILE A 55 8.03 12.33 9.06
CA ILE A 55 9.19 12.90 9.74
C ILE A 55 8.83 13.16 11.22
N ALA A 56 9.38 12.35 12.12
CA ALA A 56 9.18 12.46 13.57
C ALA A 56 10.33 13.22 14.25
N ARG A 57 10.05 13.88 15.38
CA ARG A 57 11.11 14.50 16.19
C ARG A 57 11.87 13.41 16.97
N PRO A 58 13.21 13.54 17.11
CA PRO A 58 14.00 12.69 18.00
C PRO A 58 13.45 12.67 19.42
N LEU A 59 13.51 11.52 20.07
CA LEU A 59 13.23 11.44 21.50
C LEU A 59 14.37 12.10 22.29
N GLN A 60 14.03 12.94 23.27
CA GLN A 60 15.05 13.64 24.06
C GLN A 60 15.98 12.67 24.80
N ASN A 61 15.45 11.58 25.37
CA ASN A 61 16.26 10.55 26.03
C ASN A 61 17.20 9.83 25.04
N ALA A 62 16.80 9.64 23.77
CA ALA A 62 17.65 9.05 22.76
C ALA A 62 18.79 9.99 22.36
N VAL A 63 18.51 11.29 22.26
CA VAL A 63 19.53 12.33 22.10
C VAL A 63 20.49 12.30 23.28
N ASP A 64 20.01 12.33 24.52
CA ASP A 64 20.86 12.33 25.72
C ASP A 64 21.74 11.08 25.83
N GLN A 65 21.27 9.94 25.31
CA GLN A 65 22.00 8.67 25.26
C GLN A 65 23.01 8.58 24.09
N GLY A 66 23.04 9.56 23.19
CA GLY A 66 23.93 9.56 22.04
C GLY A 66 23.53 8.57 20.94
N VAL A 67 22.24 8.24 20.82
CA VAL A 67 21.73 7.32 19.77
C VAL A 67 22.04 7.85 18.37
N PHE A 68 22.03 9.17 18.19
CA PHE A 68 22.37 9.85 16.92
C PHE A 68 23.87 10.16 16.78
N GLY A 69 24.70 9.56 17.64
CA GLY A 69 26.13 9.81 17.72
C GLY A 69 26.52 10.79 18.84
N VAL A 70 27.82 10.82 19.11
CA VAL A 70 28.44 11.64 20.17
C VAL A 70 29.62 12.39 19.59
N THR A 71 29.72 13.69 19.88
CA THR A 71 30.85 14.55 19.53
C THR A 71 31.71 14.86 20.76
N THR A 72 32.81 15.59 20.58
CA THR A 72 33.61 16.09 21.72
C THR A 72 32.83 17.02 22.65
N ASP A 73 31.77 17.67 22.14
CA ASP A 73 30.95 18.62 22.90
C ASP A 73 29.70 17.96 23.50
N GLY A 74 29.54 16.65 23.33
CA GLY A 74 28.42 15.87 23.84
C GLY A 74 27.57 15.19 22.76
N PRO A 75 26.40 14.64 23.14
CA PRO A 75 25.51 13.97 22.21
C PRO A 75 25.00 14.87 21.08
N ILE A 76 24.80 14.30 19.89
CA ILE A 76 24.27 15.03 18.73
C ILE A 76 22.76 15.21 18.90
N ASN A 77 22.30 16.45 18.78
CA ASN A 77 20.89 16.77 18.62
C ASN A 77 20.62 17.13 17.16
N PRO A 78 20.11 16.18 16.36
CA PRO A 78 20.00 16.38 14.92
C PRO A 78 18.95 17.43 14.57
N ASP A 79 19.23 18.25 13.55
CA ASP A 79 18.29 19.24 13.06
C ASP A 79 17.19 18.62 12.18
N GLU A 80 16.22 19.44 11.74
CA GLU A 80 15.09 18.95 10.94
C GLU A 80 15.51 18.32 9.59
N ASN A 81 16.58 18.83 8.97
CA ASN A 81 17.06 18.30 7.69
C ASN A 81 17.80 16.98 7.90
N GLU A 82 18.61 16.88 8.95
CA GLU A 82 19.29 15.63 9.33
C GLU A 82 18.28 14.54 9.70
N VAL A 83 17.24 14.89 10.46
CA VAL A 83 16.14 13.98 10.81
C VAL A 83 15.39 13.50 9.56
N ARG A 84 15.09 14.41 8.63
CA ARG A 84 14.48 14.04 7.34
C ARG A 84 15.35 13.06 6.58
N ALA A 85 16.65 13.34 6.43
CA ALA A 85 17.58 12.48 5.70
C ALA A 85 17.68 11.08 6.34
N MET A 86 17.78 11.00 7.68
CA MET A 86 17.78 9.73 8.40
C MET A 86 16.48 8.95 8.19
N THR A 87 15.33 9.63 8.21
CA THR A 87 14.03 9.01 7.97
C THR A 87 13.92 8.51 6.53
N GLU A 88 14.43 9.26 5.55
CA GLU A 88 14.44 8.85 4.14
C GLU A 88 15.29 7.61 3.92
N GLU A 89 16.47 7.55 4.54
CA GLU A 89 17.36 6.39 4.46
C GLU A 89 16.71 5.14 5.05
N HIS A 90 16.17 5.23 6.28
CA HIS A 90 15.43 4.12 6.90
C HIS A 90 14.21 3.72 6.08
N GLY A 91 13.47 4.69 5.55
CA GLY A 91 12.31 4.44 4.69
C GLY A 91 12.70 3.62 3.44
N ARG A 92 13.78 4.00 2.75
CA ARG A 92 14.28 3.24 1.59
C ARG A 92 14.71 1.82 1.98
N GLU A 93 15.39 1.66 3.12
CA GLU A 93 15.80 0.35 3.60
C GLU A 93 14.59 -0.55 3.91
N LEU A 94 13.59 -0.03 4.62
CA LEU A 94 12.36 -0.75 4.93
C LEU A 94 11.60 -1.17 3.66
N VAL A 95 11.47 -0.26 2.69
CA VAL A 95 10.87 -0.54 1.39
C VAL A 95 11.63 -1.65 0.65
N SER A 96 12.96 -1.58 0.59
CA SER A 96 13.79 -2.62 -0.02
C SER A 96 13.56 -3.99 0.63
N ARG A 97 13.64 -4.06 1.96
CA ARG A 97 13.48 -5.32 2.71
C ARG A 97 12.09 -5.92 2.56
N LEU A 98 11.05 -5.08 2.55
CA LEU A 98 9.67 -5.54 2.31
C LEU A 98 9.46 -6.05 0.89
N ALA A 99 10.04 -5.38 -0.12
CA ALA A 99 9.97 -5.85 -1.50
C ALA A 99 10.62 -7.23 -1.66
N ASP A 100 11.82 -7.42 -1.11
CA ASP A 100 12.51 -8.73 -1.10
C ASP A 100 11.68 -9.80 -0.38
N LEU A 101 11.07 -9.45 0.75
CA LEU A 101 10.21 -10.35 1.51
C LEU A 101 8.98 -10.78 0.70
N GLN A 102 8.31 -9.85 0.01
CA GLN A 102 7.17 -10.18 -0.87
C GLN A 102 7.59 -11.12 -2.00
N VAL A 103 8.73 -10.84 -2.64
CA VAL A 103 9.27 -11.69 -3.71
C VAL A 103 9.53 -13.12 -3.20
N VAL A 104 10.12 -13.28 -2.00
CA VAL A 104 10.35 -14.60 -1.39
C VAL A 104 9.02 -15.31 -1.07
N GLU A 105 8.05 -14.60 -0.49
CA GLU A 105 6.73 -15.16 -0.17
C GLU A 105 5.97 -15.60 -1.44
N ASP A 106 6.04 -14.82 -2.52
CA ASP A 106 5.45 -15.14 -3.82
C ASP A 106 6.13 -16.33 -4.49
N SER A 107 7.46 -16.41 -4.42
CA SER A 107 8.23 -17.57 -4.88
C SER A 107 7.88 -18.85 -4.10
N LEU A 108 7.67 -18.76 -2.78
CA LEU A 108 7.21 -19.89 -1.97
C LEU A 108 5.80 -20.36 -2.35
N ARG A 109 4.94 -19.41 -2.73
CA ARG A 109 3.54 -19.66 -3.16
C ARG A 109 3.45 -20.28 -4.55
N THR A 110 4.22 -19.76 -5.49
CA THR A 110 4.16 -20.13 -6.93
C THR A 110 5.13 -21.24 -7.31
N GLY A 111 6.21 -21.41 -6.54
CA GLY A 111 7.33 -22.29 -6.89
C GLY A 111 8.24 -21.73 -7.98
N GLU A 112 8.10 -20.44 -8.32
CA GLU A 112 8.96 -19.75 -9.28
C GLU A 112 10.22 -19.19 -8.62
N ASP A 113 11.34 -19.28 -9.32
CA ASP A 113 12.61 -18.70 -8.86
C ASP A 113 12.55 -17.17 -8.93
N PRO A 114 12.81 -16.45 -7.82
CA PRO A 114 12.65 -14.99 -7.75
C PRO A 114 13.60 -14.24 -8.69
N GLN A 115 14.74 -14.83 -9.06
CA GLN A 115 15.71 -14.19 -9.97
C GLN A 115 15.30 -14.34 -11.43
N THR A 116 14.58 -15.40 -11.78
CA THR A 116 14.29 -15.73 -13.19
C THR A 116 12.83 -15.61 -13.56
N GLY A 117 11.92 -15.56 -12.59
CA GLY A 117 10.46 -15.60 -12.79
C GLY A 117 10.01 -16.90 -13.45
N ARG A 118 10.72 -18.01 -13.23
CA ARG A 118 10.44 -19.30 -13.88
C ARG A 118 10.46 -20.42 -12.86
N THR A 119 9.56 -21.39 -13.03
CA THR A 119 9.59 -22.63 -12.26
C THR A 119 10.84 -23.45 -12.60
N PRO A 120 11.59 -23.97 -11.59
CA PRO A 120 12.74 -24.83 -11.83
C PRO A 120 12.36 -26.07 -12.64
N LYS A 121 13.21 -26.45 -13.61
CA LYS A 121 12.94 -27.56 -14.54
C LYS A 121 13.17 -28.95 -13.96
N SER A 122 13.89 -29.06 -12.85
CA SER A 122 14.24 -30.33 -12.22
C SER A 122 13.78 -30.37 -10.77
N PRO A 123 13.38 -31.56 -10.25
CA PRO A 123 12.98 -31.71 -8.84
C PRO A 123 14.08 -31.31 -7.85
N GLU A 124 15.34 -31.57 -8.20
CA GLU A 124 16.48 -31.18 -7.36
C GLU A 124 16.62 -29.65 -7.25
N ALA A 125 16.43 -28.93 -8.36
CA ALA A 125 16.47 -27.47 -8.36
C ALA A 125 15.29 -26.89 -7.58
N SER A 126 14.07 -27.46 -7.73
CA SER A 126 12.91 -27.06 -6.91
C SER A 126 13.15 -27.25 -5.41
N ARG A 127 13.77 -28.37 -5.00
CA ARG A 127 14.10 -28.62 -3.60
C ARG A 127 15.13 -27.60 -3.08
N LYS A 128 16.20 -27.36 -3.83
CA LYS A 128 17.23 -26.38 -3.46
C LYS A 128 16.68 -24.96 -3.36
N LEU A 129 15.83 -24.56 -4.30
CA LEU A 129 15.12 -23.29 -4.25
C LEU A 129 14.26 -23.19 -2.99
N ARG A 130 13.46 -24.22 -2.69
CA ARG A 130 12.63 -24.25 -1.48
C ARG A 130 13.46 -24.12 -0.21
N GLU A 131 14.52 -24.93 -0.07
CA GLU A 131 15.43 -24.88 1.09
C GLU A 131 16.04 -23.47 1.27
N HIS A 132 16.43 -22.82 0.17
CA HIS A 132 16.93 -21.45 0.20
C HIS A 132 15.85 -20.45 0.64
N LEU A 133 14.65 -20.49 0.05
CA LEU A 133 13.55 -19.57 0.38
C LEU A 133 13.06 -19.75 1.82
N ASP A 134 12.99 -21.00 2.31
CA ASP A 134 12.60 -21.30 3.69
C ASP A 134 13.61 -20.76 4.72
N ALA A 135 14.90 -20.69 4.36
CA ALA A 135 15.94 -20.07 5.19
C ALA A 135 15.95 -18.54 5.09
N GLU A 136 15.68 -17.99 3.90
CA GLU A 136 15.74 -16.57 3.63
C GLU A 136 14.56 -15.80 4.23
N LEU A 137 13.36 -16.38 4.21
CA LEU A 137 12.15 -15.75 4.74
C LEU A 137 12.29 -15.29 6.22
N PRO A 138 12.68 -16.15 7.19
CA PRO A 138 12.87 -15.70 8.56
C PRO A 138 14.01 -14.70 8.71
N ARG A 139 15.08 -14.80 7.90
CA ARG A 139 16.21 -13.86 7.92
C ARG A 139 15.74 -12.45 7.52
N LEU A 140 14.99 -12.32 6.42
CA LEU A 140 14.43 -11.05 5.97
C LEU A 140 13.42 -10.47 6.98
N LYS A 141 12.57 -11.31 7.57
CA LYS A 141 11.63 -10.90 8.63
C LYS A 141 12.37 -10.33 9.85
N ALA A 142 13.42 -11.00 10.31
CA ALA A 142 14.23 -10.54 11.43
C ALA A 142 14.93 -9.21 11.11
N ALA A 143 15.52 -9.10 9.92
CA ALA A 143 16.21 -7.88 9.51
C ALA A 143 15.26 -6.68 9.35
N TYR A 144 14.06 -6.91 8.82
CA TYR A 144 13.02 -5.88 8.74
C TYR A 144 12.58 -5.40 10.14
N ALA A 145 12.33 -6.34 11.05
CA ALA A 145 11.97 -6.02 12.44
C ALA A 145 13.10 -5.25 13.16
N ALA A 146 14.36 -5.65 12.96
CA ALA A 146 15.51 -4.97 13.53
C ALA A 146 15.66 -3.52 13.03
N ALA A 147 15.39 -3.26 11.74
CA ALA A 147 15.41 -1.92 11.19
C ALA A 147 14.32 -1.01 11.81
N LEU A 148 13.11 -1.55 12.01
CA LEU A 148 12.04 -0.84 12.73
C LEU A 148 12.40 -0.56 14.19
N GLU A 149 13.00 -1.54 14.88
CA GLU A 149 13.43 -1.37 16.27
C GLU A 149 14.54 -0.32 16.39
N ALA A 150 15.50 -0.32 15.45
CA ALA A 150 16.55 0.70 15.38
C ALA A 150 15.97 2.11 15.22
N PHE A 151 14.98 2.27 14.34
CA PHE A 151 14.27 3.53 14.16
C PHE A 151 13.47 3.92 15.43
N ALA A 152 12.75 2.97 16.02
CA ALA A 152 11.97 3.18 17.24
C ALA A 152 12.84 3.64 18.42
N ARG A 153 14.09 3.17 18.51
CA ARG A 153 15.04 3.61 19.55
C ARG A 153 15.34 5.11 19.49
N GLY A 154 15.39 5.69 18.29
CA GLY A 154 15.64 7.13 18.09
C GLY A 154 14.38 7.99 18.16
N PHE A 155 13.26 7.50 17.61
CA PHE A 155 12.08 8.32 17.32
C PHE A 155 10.80 7.85 18.03
N GLY A 156 10.81 6.69 18.69
CA GLY A 156 9.70 6.09 19.41
C GLY A 156 8.82 5.16 18.58
N ASP A 157 8.07 4.29 19.27
CA ASP A 157 7.25 3.24 18.65
C ASP A 157 6.17 3.79 17.71
N SER A 158 5.58 4.94 18.06
CA SER A 158 4.57 5.59 17.21
C SER A 158 5.16 6.05 15.88
N ALA A 159 6.41 6.54 15.89
CA ALA A 159 7.08 6.98 14.66
C ALA A 159 7.48 5.78 13.79
N ALA A 160 8.01 4.72 14.41
CA ALA A 160 8.33 3.47 13.71
C ALA A 160 7.09 2.82 13.09
N SER A 161 5.96 2.84 13.79
CA SER A 161 4.68 2.34 13.26
C SER A 161 4.20 3.14 12.04
N ALA A 162 4.34 4.47 12.08
CA ALA A 162 3.99 5.32 10.95
C ALA A 162 4.92 5.06 9.74
N LEU A 163 6.22 4.87 9.98
CA LEU A 163 7.18 4.54 8.93
C LEU A 163 6.95 3.13 8.34
N ASP A 164 6.62 2.13 9.16
CA ASP A 164 6.20 0.79 8.69
C ASP A 164 4.99 0.88 7.76
N ALA A 165 3.94 1.62 8.17
CA ALA A 165 2.75 1.82 7.35
C ALA A 165 3.08 2.49 6.01
N TRP A 166 3.92 3.53 6.03
CA TRP A 166 4.39 4.21 4.82
C TRP A 166 5.19 3.27 3.90
N ALA A 167 6.10 2.47 4.45
CA ALA A 167 6.93 1.54 3.68
C ALA A 167 6.07 0.44 3.02
N ARG A 168 5.12 -0.14 3.75
CA ARG A 168 4.17 -1.13 3.23
C ARG A 168 3.34 -0.58 2.08
N LYS A 169 2.79 0.63 2.23
CA LYS A 169 2.04 1.30 1.17
C LYS A 169 2.92 1.50 -0.06
N THR A 170 4.12 2.03 0.13
CA THR A 170 5.07 2.31 -0.96
C THR A 170 5.42 1.03 -1.73
N VAL A 171 5.67 -0.08 -1.04
CA VAL A 171 5.93 -1.37 -1.72
C VAL A 171 4.71 -1.84 -2.50
N ALA A 172 3.52 -1.83 -1.90
CA ALA A 172 2.28 -2.21 -2.60
C ALA A 172 2.04 -1.35 -3.85
N ASP A 173 2.34 -0.05 -3.78
CA ASP A 173 2.21 0.84 -4.91
C ASP A 173 3.22 0.55 -6.04
N CYS A 174 4.41 0.06 -5.70
CA CYS A 174 5.48 -0.27 -6.64
C CYS A 174 5.39 -1.68 -7.24
N THR A 175 4.83 -2.67 -6.52
CA THR A 175 4.85 -4.07 -6.95
C THR A 175 3.65 -4.48 -7.79
N ILE A 176 2.50 -3.81 -7.65
CA ILE A 176 1.32 -4.13 -8.44
C ILE A 176 1.34 -3.33 -9.74
N GLU A 177 1.61 -4.00 -10.87
CA GLU A 177 1.41 -3.37 -12.18
C GLU A 177 -0.03 -2.82 -12.26
N PRO A 178 -0.26 -1.61 -12.79
CA PRO A 178 -1.60 -1.00 -12.78
C PRO A 178 -2.69 -1.86 -13.40
N LYS A 179 -2.33 -2.77 -14.33
CA LYS A 179 -3.25 -3.71 -14.98
C LYS A 179 -3.69 -4.88 -14.07
N ASP A 180 -2.90 -5.18 -13.04
CA ASP A 180 -3.09 -6.28 -12.11
C ASP A 180 -3.76 -5.82 -10.79
N ARG A 181 -3.97 -4.51 -10.62
CA ARG A 181 -4.78 -3.94 -9.52
C ARG A 181 -6.26 -4.32 -9.72
N TYR A 182 -6.94 -4.58 -8.62
CA TYR A 182 -8.38 -4.81 -8.65
C TYR A 182 -9.11 -3.52 -9.03
N ASP A 183 -10.17 -3.63 -9.83
CA ASP A 183 -11.07 -2.49 -10.08
C ASP A 183 -11.65 -2.01 -8.74
N PRO A 184 -11.84 -0.70 -8.50
CA PRO A 184 -12.37 -0.19 -7.23
C PRO A 184 -13.80 -0.66 -6.91
N GLY A 185 -14.50 -1.25 -7.88
CA GLY A 185 -15.75 -1.98 -7.68
C GLY A 185 -15.58 -3.37 -7.05
N HIS A 186 -14.36 -3.86 -6.88
CA HIS A 186 -14.04 -5.17 -6.30
C HIS A 186 -13.55 -5.04 -4.85
N PRO A 187 -14.00 -5.87 -3.89
CA PRO A 187 -13.64 -5.73 -2.48
C PRO A 187 -12.13 -5.78 -2.22
N TRP A 188 -11.39 -6.60 -2.96
CA TRP A 188 -9.95 -6.77 -2.77
C TRP A 188 -9.13 -5.52 -3.10
N HIS A 189 -9.73 -4.54 -3.79
CA HIS A 189 -9.09 -3.24 -3.97
C HIS A 189 -8.85 -2.52 -2.62
N TYR A 190 -9.76 -2.66 -1.65
CA TYR A 190 -9.67 -1.97 -0.36
C TYR A 190 -9.21 -2.86 0.81
N LEU A 191 -8.95 -4.14 0.54
CA LEU A 191 -8.60 -5.10 1.56
C LEU A 191 -7.09 -5.10 1.80
N LEU A 192 -6.64 -5.25 3.05
CA LEU A 192 -5.21 -5.29 3.40
C LEU A 192 -4.47 -6.43 2.69
N GLN A 193 -5.14 -7.57 2.49
CA GLN A 193 -4.58 -8.73 1.76
C GLN A 193 -4.70 -8.61 0.23
N GLY A 194 -5.30 -7.53 -0.29
CA GLY A 194 -5.37 -7.20 -1.71
C GLY A 194 -4.52 -5.97 -2.03
N ASP A 195 -5.07 -4.97 -2.73
CA ASP A 195 -4.31 -3.75 -3.09
C ASP A 195 -4.11 -2.81 -1.88
N ASN A 196 -4.93 -2.96 -0.83
CA ASN A 196 -5.02 -2.04 0.31
C ASN A 196 -5.11 -0.56 -0.10
N ALA A 197 -5.79 -0.30 -1.22
CA ALA A 197 -5.89 1.04 -1.77
C ALA A 197 -6.76 1.93 -0.87
N GLN A 198 -6.39 3.21 -0.83
CA GLN A 198 -7.23 4.20 -0.16
C GLN A 198 -8.56 4.36 -0.91
N PRO A 199 -9.69 4.56 -0.20
CA PRO A 199 -10.96 4.86 -0.84
C PRO A 199 -10.85 6.05 -1.79
N ILE A 200 -11.40 5.91 -3.00
CA ILE A 200 -11.37 6.97 -4.01
C ILE A 200 -12.26 8.12 -3.56
N PRO A 201 -11.75 9.37 -3.51
CA PRO A 201 -12.56 10.54 -3.21
C PRO A 201 -13.78 10.61 -4.16
N ILE A 202 -14.95 10.95 -3.60
CA ILE A 202 -16.24 10.87 -4.31
C ILE A 202 -16.23 11.68 -5.61
N GLU A 203 -15.56 12.83 -5.61
CA GLU A 203 -15.39 13.75 -6.73
C GLU A 203 -14.51 13.20 -7.87
N LEU A 204 -13.70 12.18 -7.59
CA LEU A 204 -12.84 11.49 -8.56
C LEU A 204 -13.49 10.22 -9.13
N ILE A 205 -14.66 9.81 -8.61
CA ILE A 205 -15.39 8.64 -9.14
C ILE A 205 -15.97 8.97 -10.50
N GLU A 206 -15.42 8.36 -11.55
CA GLU A 206 -15.89 8.57 -12.92
C GLU A 206 -17.28 7.94 -13.15
N PRO A 207 -18.20 8.65 -13.82
CA PRO A 207 -19.50 8.12 -14.16
C PRO A 207 -19.41 7.05 -15.25
N ASP A 208 -20.12 5.93 -15.08
CA ASP A 208 -20.30 4.94 -16.14
C ASP A 208 -21.43 5.36 -17.10
N LEU A 209 -21.07 6.05 -18.17
CA LEU A 209 -22.01 6.58 -19.15
C LEU A 209 -22.73 5.50 -19.97
N ALA A 210 -22.20 4.27 -20.04
CA ALA A 210 -22.82 3.19 -20.78
C ALA A 210 -24.09 2.71 -20.07
N LEU A 211 -24.12 2.74 -18.73
CA LEU A 211 -25.25 2.28 -17.94
C LEU A 211 -26.52 3.11 -18.12
N GLY A 212 -26.40 4.39 -18.47
CA GLY A 212 -27.55 5.24 -18.76
C GLY A 212 -28.41 4.72 -19.91
N GLN A 213 -27.82 4.00 -20.86
CA GLN A 213 -28.50 3.48 -22.04
C GLN A 213 -29.54 2.40 -21.70
N PHE A 214 -29.39 1.67 -20.59
CA PHE A 214 -30.35 0.64 -20.20
C PHE A 214 -31.72 1.20 -19.81
N ILE A 215 -31.76 2.45 -19.32
CA ILE A 215 -33.03 3.14 -18.97
C ILE A 215 -33.86 3.37 -20.24
N GLU A 216 -33.22 3.54 -21.39
CA GLU A 216 -33.89 3.91 -22.63
C GLU A 216 -34.98 2.92 -23.04
N ARG A 217 -34.80 1.64 -22.75
CA ARG A 217 -35.75 0.58 -23.07
C ARG A 217 -37.10 0.75 -22.37
N ASP A 218 -37.10 1.31 -21.17
CA ASP A 218 -38.28 1.42 -20.31
C ASP A 218 -38.99 2.79 -20.47
N LEU A 219 -38.45 3.67 -21.31
CA LEU A 219 -39.00 5.00 -21.52
C LEU A 219 -40.17 5.01 -22.52
N PRO A 220 -41.21 5.84 -22.28
CA PRO A 220 -42.29 6.02 -23.24
C PRO A 220 -41.80 6.50 -24.62
N LYS A 221 -42.48 6.04 -25.68
CA LYS A 221 -42.24 6.51 -27.06
C LYS A 221 -42.73 7.94 -27.28
N ASN A 222 -43.78 8.38 -26.57
CA ASN A 222 -44.31 9.74 -26.69
C ASN A 222 -43.31 10.75 -26.07
N PRO A 223 -42.83 11.76 -26.81
CA PRO A 223 -41.80 12.70 -26.34
C PRO A 223 -42.16 13.46 -25.06
N ALA A 224 -43.41 13.90 -24.89
CA ALA A 224 -43.81 14.65 -23.70
C ALA A 224 -43.79 13.77 -22.44
N LYS A 225 -44.40 12.58 -22.53
CA LYS A 225 -44.39 11.60 -21.44
C LYS A 225 -42.97 11.09 -21.13
N ARG A 226 -42.12 10.96 -22.17
CA ARG A 226 -40.71 10.60 -22.02
C ARG A 226 -39.95 11.62 -21.18
N ARG A 227 -40.09 12.91 -21.50
CA ARG A 227 -39.43 14.00 -20.75
C ARG A 227 -39.92 14.09 -19.31
N GLU A 228 -41.22 13.92 -19.08
CA GLU A 228 -41.78 13.88 -17.73
C GLU A 228 -41.22 12.71 -16.91
N LYS A 229 -41.23 11.49 -17.48
CA LYS A 229 -40.67 10.31 -16.82
C LYS A 229 -39.17 10.46 -16.54
N LEU A 230 -38.41 11.02 -17.48
CA LEU A 230 -36.98 11.30 -17.31
C LEU A 230 -36.72 12.29 -16.17
N ARG A 231 -37.53 13.35 -16.01
CA ARG A 231 -37.38 14.29 -14.89
C ARG A 231 -37.65 13.62 -13.54
N ALA A 232 -38.69 12.79 -13.48
CA ALA A 232 -39.00 12.03 -12.26
C ALA A 232 -37.86 11.07 -11.89
N LEU A 233 -37.37 10.28 -12.86
CA LEU A 233 -36.23 9.38 -12.65
C LEU A 233 -34.95 10.13 -12.27
N LEU A 234 -34.70 11.30 -12.87
CA LEU A 234 -33.54 12.13 -12.52
C LEU A 234 -33.58 12.57 -11.06
N ALA A 235 -34.72 13.08 -10.60
CA ALA A 235 -34.88 13.50 -9.20
C ALA A 235 -34.72 12.33 -8.22
N GLU A 236 -35.32 11.17 -8.52
CA GLU A 236 -35.17 9.96 -7.71
C GLU A 236 -33.70 9.50 -7.64
N GLU A 237 -32.99 9.53 -8.77
CA GLU A 237 -31.61 9.08 -8.86
C GLU A 237 -30.64 10.06 -8.18
N GLU A 238 -30.86 11.37 -8.32
CA GLU A 238 -30.10 12.40 -7.60
C GLU A 238 -30.21 12.24 -6.08
N GLN A 239 -31.42 11.90 -5.59
CA GLN A 239 -31.61 11.61 -4.17
C GLN A 239 -30.87 10.34 -3.73
N ARG A 240 -30.93 9.26 -4.53
CA ARG A 240 -30.20 8.01 -4.24
C ARG A 240 -28.70 8.22 -4.20
N VAL A 241 -28.14 8.89 -5.21
CA VAL A 241 -26.70 9.20 -5.26
C VAL A 241 -26.29 10.06 -4.07
N THR A 242 -27.13 11.01 -3.63
CA THR A 242 -26.85 11.81 -2.43
C THR A 242 -26.73 10.95 -1.17
N GLU A 243 -27.64 9.99 -0.98
CA GLU A 243 -27.57 9.05 0.15
C GLU A 243 -26.38 8.08 0.03
N ASP A 244 -26.09 7.57 -1.17
CA ASP A 244 -24.92 6.71 -1.40
C ASP A 244 -23.61 7.46 -1.14
N LYS A 245 -23.51 8.75 -1.50
CA LYS A 245 -22.34 9.60 -1.18
C LYS A 245 -22.15 9.70 0.33
N ARG A 246 -23.23 10.02 1.05
CA ARG A 246 -23.22 10.10 2.51
C ARG A 246 -22.78 8.79 3.15
N ARG A 247 -23.30 7.65 2.66
CA ARG A 247 -22.95 6.33 3.18
C ARG A 247 -21.53 5.92 2.84
N TYR A 248 -21.06 6.19 1.63
CA TYR A 248 -19.67 5.93 1.25
C TYR A 248 -18.72 6.68 2.19
N GLN A 249 -18.93 7.99 2.37
CA GLN A 249 -18.14 8.82 3.26
C GLN A 249 -18.15 8.33 4.72
N GLU A 250 -19.33 7.94 5.22
CA GLU A 250 -19.46 7.39 6.58
C GLU A 250 -18.63 6.10 6.78
N ILE A 251 -18.57 5.23 5.77
CA ILE A 251 -17.75 4.01 5.80
C ILE A 251 -16.25 4.34 5.69
N VAL A 252 -15.89 5.35 4.90
CA VAL A 252 -14.50 5.84 4.81
C VAL A 252 -14.03 6.33 6.18
N GLU A 253 -14.85 7.13 6.87
CA GLU A 253 -14.49 7.77 8.15
C GLU A 253 -14.53 6.82 9.35
N LYS A 254 -15.57 5.98 9.46
CA LYS A 254 -15.80 5.12 10.65
C LYS A 254 -15.46 3.65 10.42
N GLY A 255 -15.07 3.29 9.20
CA GLY A 255 -14.75 1.91 8.85
C GLY A 255 -15.91 0.93 9.07
N ALA A 256 -15.61 -0.22 9.66
CA ALA A 256 -16.60 -1.28 9.90
C ALA A 256 -17.69 -0.88 10.93
N GLU A 257 -17.45 0.14 11.77
CA GLU A 257 -18.44 0.62 12.74
C GLU A 257 -19.61 1.35 12.07
N ALA A 258 -19.43 1.86 10.85
CA ALA A 258 -20.51 2.43 10.05
C ALA A 258 -21.52 1.37 9.56
N LEU A 259 -21.11 0.09 9.57
CA LEU A 259 -21.88 -0.99 8.96
C LEU A 259 -22.95 -1.51 9.90
N SER A 260 -24.04 -1.98 9.30
CA SER A 260 -25.04 -2.70 10.08
C SER A 260 -24.46 -4.03 10.55
N ARG A 261 -25.03 -4.58 11.63
CA ARG A 261 -24.69 -5.93 12.09
C ARG A 261 -24.88 -6.98 10.99
N TYR A 262 -25.92 -6.81 10.17
CA TYR A 262 -26.21 -7.71 9.05
C TYR A 262 -25.10 -7.70 7.99
N ASP A 263 -24.59 -6.52 7.62
CA ASP A 263 -23.51 -6.40 6.63
C ASP A 263 -22.21 -7.05 7.13
N ARG A 264 -21.91 -6.90 8.43
CA ARG A 264 -20.75 -7.55 9.08
C ARG A 264 -20.89 -9.07 9.11
N GLU A 265 -22.11 -9.57 9.35
CA GLU A 265 -22.39 -11.01 9.40
C GLU A 265 -22.27 -11.68 8.02
N ILE A 266 -22.71 -11.01 6.93
CA ILE A 266 -22.62 -11.56 5.56
C ILE A 266 -21.19 -11.65 5.05
N ALA A 267 -20.28 -10.79 5.51
CA ALA A 267 -18.89 -10.85 5.08
C ALA A 267 -18.18 -12.14 5.53
N HIS A 268 -18.77 -12.91 6.46
CA HIS A 268 -18.39 -14.26 6.92
C HIS A 268 -16.93 -14.50 7.33
N THR A 269 -16.09 -13.46 7.40
CA THR A 269 -14.65 -13.58 7.57
C THR A 269 -14.10 -12.57 8.57
N SER A 270 -14.26 -11.27 8.32
CA SER A 270 -13.77 -10.22 9.21
C SER A 270 -14.47 -8.87 9.00
N ASP A 271 -14.30 -7.97 9.97
CA ASP A 271 -14.75 -6.58 9.86
C ASP A 271 -14.06 -5.82 8.71
N GLU A 272 -12.80 -6.16 8.44
CA GLU A 272 -12.05 -5.61 7.31
C GLU A 272 -12.67 -6.00 5.97
N MET A 273 -13.02 -7.28 5.80
CA MET A 273 -13.71 -7.76 4.60
C MET A 273 -15.09 -7.13 4.46
N ALA A 274 -15.82 -6.97 5.57
CA ALA A 274 -17.12 -6.29 5.56
C ALA A 274 -16.99 -4.84 5.09
N ARG A 275 -16.01 -4.10 5.61
CA ARG A 275 -15.70 -2.73 5.20
C ARG A 275 -15.32 -2.67 3.72
N ALA A 276 -14.40 -3.51 3.27
CA ALA A 276 -13.91 -3.53 1.90
C ALA A 276 -15.04 -3.84 0.90
N THR A 277 -15.91 -4.79 1.24
CA THR A 277 -17.09 -5.15 0.44
C THR A 277 -18.11 -4.01 0.39
N ALA A 278 -18.38 -3.37 1.52
CA ALA A 278 -19.31 -2.26 1.58
C ALA A 278 -18.81 -1.05 0.78
N LEU A 279 -17.51 -0.73 0.85
CA LEU A 279 -16.88 0.31 0.04
C LEU A 279 -16.99 0.01 -1.45
N SER A 280 -16.67 -1.21 -1.89
CA SER A 280 -16.72 -1.56 -3.30
C SER A 280 -18.14 -1.53 -3.87
N LEU A 281 -19.12 -1.98 -3.09
CA LEU A 281 -20.53 -1.89 -3.47
C LEU A 281 -21.00 -0.44 -3.58
N LYS A 282 -20.67 0.41 -2.60
CA LYS A 282 -21.04 1.83 -2.65
C LYS A 282 -20.31 2.60 -3.75
N PHE A 283 -19.05 2.27 -4.03
CA PHE A 283 -18.33 2.78 -5.20
C PHE A 283 -19.08 2.46 -6.49
N ASN A 284 -19.47 1.20 -6.70
CA ASN A 284 -20.25 0.81 -7.88
C ASN A 284 -21.60 1.55 -7.96
N HIS A 285 -22.33 1.65 -6.85
CA HIS A 285 -23.60 2.38 -6.82
C HIS A 285 -23.41 3.85 -7.24
N LEU A 286 -22.37 4.52 -6.73
CA LEU A 286 -22.03 5.88 -7.10
C LEU A 286 -21.68 6.00 -8.57
N ARG A 287 -20.73 5.19 -9.06
CA ARG A 287 -20.31 5.14 -10.48
C ARG A 287 -21.51 4.97 -11.41
N TYR A 288 -22.43 4.07 -11.06
CA TYR A 288 -23.61 3.76 -11.86
C TYR A 288 -24.66 4.86 -11.79
N GLY A 289 -24.95 5.38 -10.60
CA GLY A 289 -25.93 6.44 -10.39
C GLY A 289 -25.50 7.76 -11.04
N LEU A 290 -24.22 8.13 -10.91
CA LEU A 290 -23.63 9.29 -11.60
C LEU A 290 -23.75 9.13 -13.13
N GLY A 291 -23.46 7.94 -13.66
CA GLY A 291 -23.65 7.61 -15.08
C GLY A 291 -25.09 7.78 -15.56
N ARG A 292 -26.07 7.28 -14.80
CA ARG A 292 -27.50 7.44 -15.10
C ARG A 292 -27.93 8.91 -15.05
N ILE A 293 -27.50 9.67 -14.05
CA ILE A 293 -27.79 11.11 -13.92
C ILE A 293 -27.24 11.88 -15.12
N ALA A 294 -25.97 11.67 -15.47
CA ALA A 294 -25.32 12.33 -16.61
C ALA A 294 -26.07 12.04 -17.93
N TRP A 295 -26.44 10.78 -18.15
CA TRP A 295 -27.23 10.39 -19.32
C TRP A 295 -28.61 11.07 -19.35
N MET A 296 -29.35 11.07 -18.23
CA MET A 296 -30.68 11.70 -18.16
C MET A 296 -30.62 13.22 -18.37
N ARG A 297 -29.63 13.90 -17.80
CA ARG A 297 -29.40 15.34 -18.01
C ARG A 297 -29.14 15.66 -19.49
N LYS A 298 -28.28 14.87 -20.14
CA LYS A 298 -28.02 14.94 -21.58
C LYS A 298 -29.31 14.78 -22.40
N GLN A 299 -30.13 13.78 -22.09
CA GLN A 299 -31.42 13.55 -22.79
C GLN A 299 -32.43 14.68 -22.58
N LEU A 300 -32.42 15.32 -21.41
CA LEU A 300 -33.31 16.44 -21.10
C LEU A 300 -32.83 17.78 -21.68
N GLY A 301 -31.62 17.84 -22.23
CA GLY A 301 -30.98 19.07 -22.70
C GLY A 301 -30.59 20.02 -21.55
N VAL A 302 -30.45 19.49 -20.34
CA VAL A 302 -29.94 20.24 -19.19
C VAL A 302 -28.43 20.06 -19.23
N GLY A 303 -27.71 21.03 -19.80
CA GLY A 303 -26.29 20.90 -20.12
C GLY A 303 -25.41 20.50 -18.94
N ASP A 304 -24.27 19.87 -19.23
CA ASP A 304 -23.21 19.47 -18.29
C ASP A 304 -22.47 20.67 -17.69
N ALA A 305 -23.18 21.65 -17.13
CA ALA A 305 -22.57 22.79 -16.45
C ALA A 305 -21.80 22.39 -15.16
N LEU A 306 -21.70 21.09 -14.84
CA LEU A 306 -21.17 20.58 -13.58
C LEU A 306 -20.18 19.42 -13.72
N LEU A 307 -19.79 18.99 -14.92
CA LEU A 307 -18.63 18.12 -15.03
C LEU A 307 -17.41 19.02 -15.22
N PRO A 308 -16.49 19.10 -14.23
CA PRO A 308 -15.24 19.82 -14.44
C PRO A 308 -14.59 19.24 -15.68
N THR A 309 -14.33 20.08 -16.68
CA THR A 309 -13.43 19.74 -17.77
C THR A 309 -12.11 19.37 -17.14
N GLN A 310 -11.80 18.07 -17.09
CA GLN A 310 -10.50 17.57 -16.67
C GLN A 310 -9.45 18.20 -17.60
N HIS A 311 -8.56 18.99 -17.02
CA HIS A 311 -7.38 19.56 -17.66
C HIS A 311 -6.20 18.62 -17.49
#